data_AF-A0A432MH65-F1
#
_entry.id   AF-A0A432MH65-F1
#
_cell.length_a   1.000
_cell.length_b   1.000
_cell.length_c   1.000
_cell.angle_alpha   90.00
_cell.angle_beta   90.00
_cell.angle_gamma   90.00
#
_symmetry.space_group_name_H-M   'P 1'
#
loop_
_entity.id
_entity.type
_entity.pdbx_description
1 polymer ?
#
loop_
_entity_poly.entity_id
_entity_poly.type
_entity_poly.pdbx_seq_one_letter_code
_entity_poly.pdbx_strand_id
1 'polypeptide(L)'
;MGFLDLLHGARGRASTLDERSRANLLRAWGLDESDLEERTPEDAGEKNPLDYDRSQWGRKLRHILDGLPDSESRWEHLIQEGRAKRFDEDWMRGLMRDEFAMMVRRAVADRVFTDRERQKLDRARTLIGLDEDEARAISSSVVREAESFFGEQVEGT
;
A
#
# COMPACT_ATOMS: atom_id res chain seq x y z
N MET A 1 9.68 20.24 2.20
CA MET A 1 9.65 19.12 1.24
C MET A 1 8.43 18.30 1.55
N GLY A 2 7.40 18.35 0.71
CA GLY A 2 6.15 17.62 0.94
C GLY A 2 6.32 16.12 0.70
N PHE A 3 5.36 15.30 1.16
CA PHE A 3 5.32 13.85 0.90
C PHE A 3 5.48 13.51 -0.60
N LEU A 4 4.84 14.31 -1.47
CA LEU A 4 4.90 14.12 -2.92
C LEU A 4 6.27 14.47 -3.55
N ASP A 5 7.04 15.37 -2.92
CA ASP A 5 8.39 15.73 -3.39
C ASP A 5 9.39 14.58 -3.16
N LEU A 6 9.25 13.86 -2.04
CA LEU A 6 10.08 12.70 -1.73
C LEU A 6 9.86 11.55 -2.72
N LEU A 7 8.60 11.31 -3.09
CA LEU A 7 8.26 10.32 -4.13
C LEU A 7 8.84 10.72 -5.49
N HIS A 8 8.88 12.01 -5.82
CA HIS A 8 9.51 12.50 -7.04
C HIS A 8 11.05 12.29 -7.04
N GLY A 9 11.70 12.50 -5.89
CA GLY A 9 13.12 12.18 -5.72
C GLY A 9 13.42 10.68 -5.88
N ALA A 10 12.56 9.81 -5.35
CA ALA A 10 12.68 8.36 -5.49
C ALA A 10 12.56 7.91 -6.97
N ARG A 11 11.70 8.55 -7.77
CA ARG A 11 11.57 8.30 -9.22
C ARG A 11 12.87 8.46 -9.99
N GLY A 12 13.60 9.56 -9.72
CA GLY A 12 14.86 9.85 -10.42
C GLY A 12 15.89 8.75 -10.22
N ARG A 13 15.90 8.15 -9.02
CA ARG A 13 16.85 7.10 -8.63
C ARG A 13 16.41 5.69 -9.04
N ALA A 14 15.12 5.38 -8.94
CA ALA A 14 14.58 4.11 -9.45
C ALA A 14 14.64 3.97 -10.99
N SER A 15 14.89 5.06 -11.72
CA SER A 15 15.04 5.05 -13.18
C SER A 15 16.28 4.30 -13.69
N THR A 16 17.25 4.01 -12.81
CA THR A 16 18.47 3.25 -13.12
C THR A 16 18.32 1.73 -12.98
N LEU A 17 17.21 1.26 -12.38
CA LEU A 17 16.98 -0.16 -12.11
C LEU A 17 16.56 -0.93 -13.38
N ASP A 18 17.07 -2.16 -13.56
CA ASP A 18 16.66 -3.04 -14.67
C ASP A 18 15.33 -3.77 -14.38
N GLU A 19 14.72 -4.38 -15.40
CA GLU A 19 13.43 -5.08 -15.27
C GLU A 19 13.50 -6.29 -14.32
N ARG A 20 14.67 -6.96 -14.24
CA ARG A 20 14.88 -8.09 -13.32
C ARG A 20 14.93 -7.63 -11.86
N SER A 21 15.56 -6.49 -11.58
CA SER A 21 15.58 -5.87 -10.26
C SER A 21 14.19 -5.44 -9.82
N ARG A 22 13.37 -4.94 -10.74
CA ARG A 22 11.95 -4.65 -10.51
C ARG A 22 11.16 -5.90 -10.12
N ALA A 23 11.25 -6.97 -10.90
CA ALA A 23 10.55 -8.23 -10.60
C ALA A 23 10.99 -8.84 -9.25
N ASN A 24 12.28 -8.76 -8.92
CA ASN A 24 12.81 -9.24 -7.63
C ASN A 24 12.30 -8.40 -6.44
N LEU A 25 12.19 -7.09 -6.59
CA LEU A 25 11.69 -6.20 -5.54
C LEU A 25 10.17 -6.34 -5.34
N LEU A 26 9.40 -6.48 -6.43
CA LEU A 26 7.98 -6.83 -6.35
C LEU A 26 7.78 -8.15 -5.60
N ARG A 27 8.56 -9.18 -5.94
CA ARG A 27 8.56 -10.47 -5.23
C ARG A 27 8.98 -10.34 -3.77
N ALA A 28 10.01 -9.55 -3.46
CA ALA A 28 10.47 -9.33 -2.08
C ALA A 28 9.40 -8.63 -1.22
N TRP A 29 8.62 -7.74 -1.81
CA TRP A 29 7.48 -7.08 -1.17
C TRP A 29 6.19 -7.88 -1.20
N GLY A 30 6.20 -9.10 -1.75
CA GLY A 30 4.99 -9.92 -1.89
C GLY A 30 3.94 -9.34 -2.83
N LEU A 31 4.35 -8.42 -3.72
CA LEU A 31 3.56 -7.90 -4.82
C LEU A 31 3.73 -8.85 -6.01
N ASP A 32 3.18 -10.06 -5.94
CA ASP A 32 3.17 -10.95 -7.10
C ASP A 32 2.24 -10.38 -8.19
N GLU A 33 2.62 -10.43 -9.47
CA GLU A 33 1.70 -10.05 -10.57
C GLU A 33 0.39 -10.86 -10.51
N SER A 34 0.44 -12.06 -9.91
CA SER A 34 -0.70 -12.95 -9.67
C SER A 34 -1.57 -12.54 -8.48
N ASP A 35 -1.13 -11.61 -7.62
CA ASP A 35 -1.93 -11.05 -6.51
C ASP A 35 -3.00 -10.05 -7.02
N LEU A 36 -3.04 -9.82 -8.34
CA LEU A 36 -4.15 -9.17 -9.06
C LEU A 36 -5.24 -10.15 -9.50
N GLU A 37 -4.97 -11.46 -9.57
CA GLU A 37 -5.92 -12.41 -10.16
C GLU A 37 -6.58 -13.36 -9.13
N GLU A 38 -5.88 -14.07 -8.24
CA GLU A 38 -6.59 -14.91 -7.26
C GLU A 38 -5.62 -15.51 -6.24
N ARG A 39 -5.53 -14.94 -5.03
CA ARG A 39 -5.05 -15.69 -3.86
C ARG A 39 -6.17 -16.65 -3.40
N THR A 40 -6.29 -17.78 -4.07
CA THR A 40 -7.04 -18.95 -3.59
C THR A 40 -6.43 -19.41 -2.26
N PRO A 41 -7.25 -19.65 -1.22
CA PRO A 41 -6.74 -20.04 0.09
C PRO A 41 -6.34 -21.53 0.07
N GLU A 42 -5.17 -21.85 -0.45
CA GLU A 42 -4.47 -23.08 -0.04
C GLU A 42 -3.88 -22.83 1.35
N ASP A 43 -4.73 -23.04 2.36
CA ASP A 43 -4.43 -23.84 3.55
C ASP A 43 -5.58 -23.58 4.52
N ALA A 44 -6.56 -24.49 4.55
CA ALA A 44 -7.72 -24.43 5.44
C ALA A 44 -7.52 -25.39 6.62
N GLY A 45 -6.49 -25.14 7.42
CA GLY A 45 -6.49 -25.55 8.82
C GLY A 45 -7.50 -24.68 9.57
N GLU A 46 -8.51 -25.31 10.20
CA GLU A 46 -9.53 -24.74 11.10
C GLU A 46 -9.51 -23.19 11.25
N LYS A 47 -10.08 -22.49 10.26
CA LYS A 47 -10.13 -21.02 10.28
C LYS A 47 -11.29 -20.58 11.16
N ASN A 48 -10.97 -19.93 12.27
CA ASN A 48 -11.93 -19.22 13.10
C ASN A 48 -12.78 -18.28 12.21
N PRO A 49 -14.12 -18.25 12.31
CA PRO A 49 -14.96 -17.38 11.48
C PRO A 49 -14.52 -15.91 11.46
N LEU A 50 -13.92 -15.45 12.56
CA LEU A 50 -13.31 -14.12 12.69
C LEU A 50 -12.12 -13.89 11.74
N ASP A 51 -11.29 -14.91 11.50
CA ASP A 51 -10.12 -14.79 10.61
C ASP A 51 -10.53 -14.73 9.14
N TYR A 52 -11.59 -15.48 8.78
CA TYR A 52 -12.21 -15.37 7.47
C TYR A 52 -12.78 -13.97 7.25
N ASP A 53 -13.54 -13.46 8.23
CA ASP A 53 -14.14 -12.14 8.18
C ASP A 53 -13.09 -11.02 8.08
N ARG A 54 -11.99 -11.10 8.84
CA ARG A 54 -10.85 -10.18 8.76
C ARG A 54 -10.19 -10.20 7.38
N SER A 55 -10.00 -11.40 6.81
CA SER A 55 -9.40 -11.57 5.48
C SER A 55 -10.29 -10.97 4.38
N GLN A 56 -11.61 -11.17 4.46
CA GLN A 56 -12.56 -10.57 3.52
C GLN A 56 -12.58 -9.04 3.63
N TRP A 57 -12.51 -8.52 4.85
CA TRP A 57 -12.46 -7.07 5.08
C TRP A 57 -11.18 -6.45 4.50
N GLY A 58 -10.02 -7.07 4.71
CA GLY A 58 -8.75 -6.62 4.12
C GLY A 58 -8.77 -6.62 2.58
N ARG A 59 -9.40 -7.63 1.96
CA ARG A 59 -9.59 -7.66 0.49
C ARG A 59 -10.45 -6.49 -0.01
N LYS A 60 -11.54 -6.20 0.69
CA LYS A 60 -12.41 -5.06 0.35
C LYS A 60 -11.68 -3.73 0.52
N LEU A 61 -10.89 -3.58 1.59
CA LEU A 61 -10.03 -2.42 1.81
C LEU A 61 -9.10 -2.19 0.61
N ARG A 62 -8.32 -3.21 0.25
CA ARG A 62 -7.40 -3.15 -0.88
C ARG A 62 -8.13 -2.79 -2.18
N HIS A 63 -9.26 -3.44 -2.46
CA HIS A 63 -10.05 -3.16 -3.66
C HIS A 63 -10.59 -1.72 -3.70
N ILE A 64 -11.00 -1.17 -2.56
CA ILE A 64 -11.40 0.24 -2.48
C ILE A 64 -10.20 1.13 -2.76
N LEU A 65 -9.07 0.93 -2.10
CA LEU A 65 -7.88 1.76 -2.28
C LEU A 65 -7.32 1.68 -3.72
N ASP A 66 -7.36 0.50 -4.34
CA ASP A 66 -6.93 0.31 -5.73
C ASP A 66 -7.84 1.00 -6.75
N GLY A 67 -9.15 1.05 -6.47
CA GLY A 67 -10.18 1.63 -7.35
C GLY A 67 -10.36 3.15 -7.22
N LEU A 68 -9.56 3.84 -6.41
CA LEU A 68 -9.72 5.28 -6.22
C LEU A 68 -9.46 6.06 -7.52
N PRO A 69 -10.25 7.12 -7.81
CA PRO A 69 -11.28 7.72 -6.93
C PRO A 69 -12.68 7.09 -6.99
N ASP A 70 -12.96 6.22 -7.96
CA ASP A 70 -14.33 5.77 -8.26
C ASP A 70 -14.96 4.92 -7.13
N SER A 71 -14.12 4.28 -6.32
CA SER A 71 -14.49 3.44 -5.19
C SER A 71 -14.72 4.19 -3.87
N GLU A 72 -14.44 5.49 -3.80
CA GLU A 72 -14.42 6.28 -2.55
C GLU A 72 -15.75 6.20 -1.77
N SER A 73 -16.87 6.18 -2.49
CA SER A 73 -18.22 6.06 -1.91
C SER A 73 -18.45 4.79 -1.08
N ARG A 74 -17.63 3.74 -1.29
CA ARG A 74 -17.72 2.46 -0.57
C ARG A 74 -16.95 2.47 0.76
N TRP A 75 -16.14 3.50 1.01
CA TRP A 75 -15.30 3.61 2.21
C TRP A 75 -16.11 3.54 3.50
N GLU A 76 -17.13 4.40 3.64
CA GLU A 76 -17.98 4.45 4.83
C GLU A 76 -18.64 3.10 5.13
N HIS A 77 -19.08 2.40 4.09
CA HIS A 77 -19.69 1.08 4.23
C HIS A 77 -18.68 0.03 4.74
N LEU A 78 -17.43 0.07 4.27
CA LEU A 78 -16.37 -0.81 4.76
C LEU A 78 -16.07 -0.57 6.25
N ILE A 79 -15.99 0.70 6.68
CA ILE A 79 -15.75 1.05 8.08
C ILE A 79 -16.91 0.59 8.96
N GLN A 80 -18.15 0.80 8.51
CA GLN A 80 -19.34 0.32 9.22
C GLN A 80 -19.37 -1.21 9.33
N GLU A 81 -18.96 -1.94 8.29
CA GLU A 81 -18.86 -3.40 8.32
C GLU A 81 -17.87 -3.88 9.39
N GLY A 82 -16.68 -3.26 9.46
CA GLY A 82 -15.67 -3.60 10.47
C GLY A 82 -16.16 -3.33 11.89
N ARG A 83 -16.82 -2.19 12.11
CA ARG A 83 -17.44 -1.82 13.39
C ARG A 83 -18.58 -2.77 13.78
N ALA A 84 -19.44 -3.14 12.84
CA ALA A 84 -20.55 -4.07 13.07
C ALA A 84 -20.04 -5.47 13.47
N LYS A 85 -18.93 -5.91 12.86
CA LYS A 85 -18.24 -7.16 13.21
C LYS A 85 -17.38 -7.05 14.48
N ARG A 86 -17.33 -5.87 15.12
CA ARG A 86 -16.54 -5.58 16.32
C ARG A 86 -15.06 -5.90 16.13
N PHE A 87 -14.54 -5.61 14.95
CA PHE A 87 -13.09 -5.64 14.77
C PHE A 87 -12.44 -4.60 15.66
N ASP A 88 -11.26 -4.96 16.14
CA ASP A 88 -10.42 -4.07 16.91
C ASP A 88 -10.03 -2.85 16.04
N GLU A 89 -10.20 -1.65 16.60
CA GLU A 89 -9.99 -0.41 15.85
C GLU A 89 -8.51 -0.18 15.55
N ASP A 90 -7.63 -0.54 16.48
CA ASP A 90 -6.18 -0.44 16.29
C ASP A 90 -5.70 -1.43 15.22
N TRP A 91 -6.27 -2.64 15.19
CA TRP A 91 -6.05 -3.61 14.13
C TRP A 91 -6.51 -3.10 12.76
N MET A 92 -7.73 -2.54 12.66
CA MET A 92 -8.22 -1.97 11.40
C MET A 92 -7.33 -0.81 10.93
N ARG A 93 -6.93 0.08 11.84
CA ARG A 93 -6.05 1.21 11.55
C ARG A 93 -4.65 0.74 11.12
N GLY A 94 -4.11 -0.28 11.77
CA GLY A 94 -2.85 -0.92 11.38
C GLY A 94 -2.93 -1.45 9.95
N LEU A 95 -3.99 -2.19 9.64
CA LEU A 95 -4.18 -2.74 8.30
C LEU A 95 -4.35 -1.65 7.23
N MET A 96 -5.06 -0.56 7.53
CA MET A 96 -5.14 0.60 6.62
C MET A 96 -3.78 1.24 6.35
N ARG A 97 -2.94 1.37 7.38
CA ARG A 97 -1.56 1.89 7.24
C ARG A 97 -0.70 0.96 6.39
N ASP A 98 -0.82 -0.34 6.60
CA ASP A 98 -0.09 -1.35 5.83
C ASP A 98 -0.49 -1.33 4.35
N GLU A 99 -1.80 -1.24 4.04
CA GLU A 99 -2.27 -1.12 2.66
C GLU A 99 -1.82 0.19 2.01
N PHE A 100 -1.81 1.31 2.74
CA PHE A 100 -1.22 2.55 2.23
C PHE A 100 0.26 2.39 1.90
N ALA A 101 1.04 1.73 2.77
CA ALA A 101 2.44 1.43 2.51
C ALA A 101 2.61 0.54 1.26
N MET A 102 1.72 -0.43 1.04
CA MET A 102 1.71 -1.26 -0.17
C MET A 102 1.42 -0.46 -1.44
N MET A 103 0.51 0.50 -1.39
CA MET A 103 0.28 1.42 -2.52
C MET A 103 1.55 2.23 -2.84
N VAL A 104 2.24 2.74 -1.82
CA VAL A 104 3.50 3.47 -2.00
C VAL A 104 4.59 2.56 -2.58
N ARG A 105 4.73 1.32 -2.08
CA ARG A 105 5.65 0.31 -2.64
C ARG A 105 5.37 0.08 -4.12
N ARG A 106 4.11 -0.11 -4.50
CA ARG A 106 3.72 -0.31 -5.89
C ARG A 106 4.05 0.91 -6.76
N ALA A 107 3.76 2.12 -6.29
CA ALA A 107 4.10 3.35 -7.01
C ALA A 107 5.62 3.50 -7.22
N VAL A 108 6.43 3.14 -6.22
CA VAL A 108 7.90 3.09 -6.31
C VAL A 108 8.37 2.03 -7.31
N ALA A 109 7.84 0.81 -7.23
CA ALA A 109 8.21 -0.31 -8.10
C ALA A 109 7.83 -0.08 -9.57
N ASP A 110 6.63 0.42 -9.82
CA ASP A 110 6.10 0.70 -11.16
C ASP A 110 6.69 2.00 -11.74
N ARG A 111 7.36 2.81 -10.93
CA ARG A 111 7.93 4.12 -11.31
C ARG A 111 6.86 5.10 -11.79
N VAL A 112 5.59 4.82 -11.46
CA VAL A 112 4.43 5.61 -11.88
C VAL A 112 4.17 6.67 -10.84
N PHE A 113 4.76 7.85 -11.04
CA PHE A 113 4.48 9.06 -10.25
C PHE A 113 3.75 10.12 -11.06
N THR A 114 2.76 9.67 -11.84
CA THR A 114 1.88 10.57 -12.60
C THR A 114 1.06 11.43 -11.64
N ASP A 115 0.48 12.53 -12.11
CA ASP A 115 -0.45 13.33 -11.29
C ASP A 115 -1.63 12.48 -10.81
N ARG A 116 -2.05 11.50 -11.60
CA ARG A 116 -3.11 10.55 -11.24
C ARG A 116 -2.73 9.69 -10.03
N GLU A 117 -1.53 9.13 -10.02
CA GLU A 117 -1.08 8.29 -8.89
C GLU A 117 -0.84 9.12 -7.64
N ARG A 118 -0.30 10.34 -7.78
CA ARG A 118 -0.15 11.28 -6.67
C ARG A 118 -1.49 11.67 -6.06
N GLN A 119 -2.51 11.95 -6.89
CA GLN A 119 -3.88 12.19 -6.41
C GLN A 119 -4.49 10.95 -5.76
N LYS A 120 -4.20 9.75 -6.26
CA LYS A 120 -4.67 8.49 -5.68
C LYS A 120 -4.10 8.28 -4.28
N LEU A 121 -2.80 8.48 -4.10
CA LEU A 121 -2.14 8.39 -2.79
C LEU A 121 -2.62 9.47 -1.82
N ASP A 122 -2.79 10.72 -2.27
CA ASP A 122 -3.31 11.77 -1.38
C ASP A 122 -4.76 11.50 -0.96
N ARG A 123 -5.61 11.00 -1.86
CA ARG A 123 -6.97 10.57 -1.51
C ARG A 123 -6.97 9.40 -0.52
N ALA A 124 -6.13 8.39 -0.76
CA ALA A 124 -5.99 7.26 0.17
C ALA A 124 -5.55 7.74 1.56
N ARG A 125 -4.57 8.64 1.63
CA ARG A 125 -4.10 9.28 2.87
C ARG A 125 -5.26 9.97 3.60
N THR A 126 -6.05 10.78 2.88
CA THR A 126 -7.20 11.49 3.46
C THR A 126 -8.28 10.52 3.97
N LEU A 127 -8.60 9.47 3.22
CA LEU A 127 -9.62 8.48 3.62
C LEU A 127 -9.22 7.71 4.87
N ILE A 128 -7.95 7.30 4.96
CA ILE A 128 -7.42 6.59 6.12
C ILE A 128 -7.29 7.54 7.33
N GLY A 129 -7.23 8.84 7.10
CA GLY A 129 -7.02 9.85 8.13
C GLY A 129 -5.57 9.94 8.59
N LEU A 130 -4.61 9.64 7.69
CA LEU A 130 -3.19 9.85 7.96
C LEU A 130 -2.85 11.33 7.82
N ASP A 131 -2.18 11.87 8.83
CA ASP A 131 -1.58 13.20 8.69
C ASP A 131 -0.39 13.18 7.70
N GLU A 132 0.09 14.37 7.34
CA GLU A 132 1.18 14.47 6.38
C GLU A 132 2.49 13.87 6.89
N ASP A 133 2.76 13.96 8.19
CA ASP A 133 3.99 13.47 8.80
C ASP A 133 4.00 11.94 8.87
N GLU A 134 2.86 11.31 9.20
CA GLU A 134 2.67 9.87 9.15
C GLU A 134 2.81 9.32 7.74
N ALA A 135 2.16 9.96 6.75
CA ALA A 135 2.27 9.56 5.36
C ALA A 135 3.71 9.71 4.85
N ARG A 136 4.40 10.78 5.25
CA ARG A 136 5.80 11.01 4.95
C ARG A 136 6.70 9.93 5.57
N ALA A 137 6.47 9.57 6.84
CA ALA A 137 7.25 8.56 7.52
C ALA A 137 7.12 7.18 6.86
N ILE A 138 5.90 6.78 6.50
CA ILE A 138 5.64 5.52 5.78
C ILE A 138 6.39 5.52 4.44
N SER A 139 6.29 6.62 3.70
CA SER A 139 6.87 6.72 2.37
C SER A 139 8.39 6.73 2.39
N SER A 140 8.99 7.49 3.31
CA SER A 140 10.43 7.48 3.55
C SER A 140 10.92 6.09 3.97
N SER A 141 10.14 5.36 4.78
CA SER A 141 10.48 3.99 5.16
C SER A 141 10.48 3.05 3.96
N VAL A 142 9.46 3.12 3.11
CA VAL A 142 9.36 2.30 1.88
C VAL A 142 10.49 2.62 0.90
N VAL A 143 10.79 3.90 0.71
CA VAL A 143 11.89 4.35 -0.16
C VAL A 143 13.22 3.81 0.36
N ARG A 144 13.50 3.95 1.67
CA ARG A 144 14.72 3.41 2.29
C ARG A 144 14.82 1.88 2.20
N GLU A 145 13.68 1.19 2.29
CA GLU A 145 13.61 -0.27 2.11
C GLU A 145 14.02 -0.66 0.68
N ALA A 146 13.51 0.06 -0.32
CA ALA A 146 13.88 -0.13 -1.72
C ALA A 146 15.38 0.12 -1.95
N GLU A 147 15.90 1.22 -1.40
CA GLU A 147 17.30 1.62 -1.49
C GLU A 147 18.24 0.58 -0.87
N SER A 148 17.87 0.07 0.31
CA SER A 148 18.63 -0.99 1.00
C SER A 148 18.63 -2.30 0.19
N PHE A 149 17.54 -2.60 -0.51
CA PHE A 149 17.43 -3.79 -1.35
C PHE A 149 18.37 -3.74 -2.58
N PHE A 150 18.62 -2.55 -3.12
CA PHE A 150 19.51 -2.38 -4.28
C PHE A 150 20.96 -2.01 -3.93
N GLY A 151 21.26 -1.81 -2.65
CA GLY A 151 22.61 -1.48 -2.20
C GLY A 151 23.09 -0.08 -2.57
N GLU A 152 22.23 0.77 -3.12
CA GLU A 152 22.51 2.18 -3.34
C GLU A 152 22.01 2.96 -2.12
N GLN A 153 22.94 3.38 -1.24
CA GLN A 153 22.62 4.37 -0.23
C GLN A 153 22.17 5.64 -0.93
N VAL A 154 20.93 6.02 -0.69
CA VAL A 154 20.48 7.35 -1.05
C VAL A 154 20.86 8.26 0.09
N GLU A 155 22.01 8.88 -0.08
CA GLU A 155 22.31 10.11 0.65
C GLU A 155 21.42 11.21 0.11
N GLY A 156 20.32 11.48 0.83
CA GLY A 156 19.59 12.74 0.71
C GLY A 156 20.34 13.81 1.50
N THR A 157 21.03 14.71 0.79
CA THR A 157 21.30 16.06 1.28
C THR A 157 20.22 17.01 0.80
#